data_AF-O64993-F1
#
_entry.id   AF-O64993-F1
#
_cell.length_a   1.000
_cell.length_b   1.000
_cell.length_c   1.000
_cell.angle_alpha   90.00
_cell.angle_beta   90.00
_cell.angle_gamma   90.00
#
_symmetry.space_group_name_H-M   'P 1'
#
loop_
_entity.id
_entity.type
_entity.pdbx_description
1 polymer ?
#
loop_
_entity_poly.entity_id
_entity_poly.type
_entity_poly.pdbx_seq_one_letter_code
_entity_poly.pdbx_strand_id
1 'polypeptide(L)' 'SGFNRFRNNKAPLEDEKNQQLLVYMNIIDYLKPNYVLMENVVDLLKFSKGFCARYAVARLVA' A
#
# COMPACT_ATOMS: atom_id res chain seq x y z
N SER A 1 9.64 2.84 -10.13
CA SER A 1 10.19 2.15 -11.30
C SER A 1 11.36 2.97 -11.84
N GLY A 2 12.62 2.54 -12.00
CA GLY A 2 13.23 1.21 -12.04
C GLY A 2 14.37 0.96 -11.03
N PHE A 3 14.31 1.56 -9.83
CA PHE A 3 15.22 1.27 -8.71
C PHE A 3 14.60 0.33 -7.65
N ASN A 4 13.93 -0.75 -8.08
CA ASN A 4 13.40 -1.77 -7.15
C ASN A 4 14.47 -2.75 -6.63
N ARG A 5 15.75 -2.58 -7.02
CA ARG A 5 16.86 -3.51 -6.70
C ARG A 5 17.19 -3.58 -5.21
N PHE A 6 16.90 -2.53 -4.44
CA PHE A 6 17.20 -2.44 -3.00
C PHE A 6 15.93 -2.40 -2.13
N ARG A 7 14.80 -2.91 -2.62
CA ARG A 7 13.55 -2.93 -1.87
C ARG A 7 13.41 -4.14 -0.97
N ASN A 8 12.73 -3.97 0.16
CA ASN A 8 12.45 -5.06 1.07
C ASN A 8 11.23 -5.85 0.59
N ASN A 9 11.46 -6.86 -0.24
CA ASN A 9 10.39 -7.73 -0.74
C ASN A 9 9.82 -8.67 0.34
N LYS A 10 10.57 -8.93 1.43
CA LYS A 10 10.17 -9.87 2.50
C LYS A 10 9.22 -9.22 3.49
N ALA A 11 9.51 -7.99 3.91
CA ALA A 11 8.66 -7.18 4.76
C ALA A 11 8.29 -5.87 4.03
N PRO A 12 7.33 -5.93 3.09
CA PRO A 12 7.01 -4.79 2.22
C PRO A 12 6.45 -3.57 2.96
N LEU A 13 5.85 -3.72 4.15
CA LEU A 13 5.36 -2.58 4.94
C LEU A 13 6.45 -1.89 5.77
N GLU A 14 7.57 -2.57 6.02
CA GLU A 14 8.74 -2.00 6.70
C GLU A 14 9.65 -1.24 5.72
N ASP A 15 9.43 -1.39 4.42
CA ASP A 15 10.10 -0.61 3.38
C ASP A 15 9.66 0.86 3.50
N GLU A 16 10.62 1.75 3.76
CA GLU A 16 10.39 3.19 3.97
C GLU A 16 9.56 3.81 2.82
N LYS A 17 9.75 3.33 1.58
CA LYS A 17 9.02 3.84 0.40
C LYS A 17 7.55 3.43 0.38
N ASN A 18 7.12 2.48 1.20
CA ASN A 18 5.72 2.07 1.36
C ASN A 18 5.06 2.68 2.60
N GLN A 19 5.75 3.48 3.42
CA GLN A 19 5.16 4.06 4.63
C GLN A 19 3.92 4.93 4.35
N GLN A 20 3.88 5.63 3.21
CA GLN A 20 2.72 6.45 2.83
C GLN A 20 1.43 5.63 2.67
N LEU A 21 1.54 4.33 2.32
CA LEU A 21 0.39 3.43 2.28
C LEU A 21 -0.25 3.28 3.67
N LEU A 22 0.58 3.13 4.71
CA LEU A 22 0.10 3.03 6.10
C LEU A 22 -0.51 4.35 6.56
N VAL A 23 0.15 5.48 6.29
CA VAL A 23 -0.36 6.81 6.64
C VAL A 23 -1.72 7.07 6.00
N TYR A 24 -1.86 6.80 4.70
CA TYR A 24 -3.13 6.94 3.98
C TYR A 24 -4.25 6.08 4.60
N MET A 25 -3.95 4.82 4.93
CA MET A 25 -4.90 3.92 5.57
C MET A 25 -5.28 4.37 6.99
N ASN A 26 -4.36 4.99 7.73
CA ASN A 26 -4.65 5.55 9.05
C ASN A 26 -5.53 6.80 8.96
N ILE A 27 -5.34 7.64 7.93
CA ILE A 27 -6.21 8.81 7.68
C ILE A 27 -7.64 8.35 7.39
N ILE A 28 -7.83 7.32 6.56
CA ILE A 28 -9.16 6.77 6.27
C ILE A 28 -9.82 6.23 7.52
N ASP A 29 -9.08 5.45 8.31
CA ASP A 29 -9.58 4.86 9.56
C ASP A 29 -10.00 5.93 10.58
N TYR A 30 -9.25 7.03 10.65
CA TYR A 30 -9.55 8.17 11.50
C TYR A 30 -10.77 8.97 11.02
N LEU A 31 -10.83 9.32 9.74
CA LEU A 31 -11.87 10.20 9.19
C LEU A 31 -13.18 9.49 8.82
N LYS A 32 -13.12 8.18 8.55
CA LYS A 32 -14.25 7.34 8.13
C LYS A 32 -15.09 7.97 7.00
N PRO A 33 -14.48 8.29 5.85
CA PRO A 33 -15.20 8.88 4.73
C PRO A 33 -16.20 7.88 4.13
N ASN A 34 -17.28 8.39 3.52
CA ASN A 34 -18.28 7.56 2.84
C ASN A 34 -17.73 6.87 1.58
N TYR A 35 -16.72 7.49 0.94
CA TYR A 35 -16.12 6.99 -0.29
C TYR A 35 -14.60 7.15 -0.22
N VAL A 36 -13.89 6.16 -0.77
CA VAL A 36 -12.42 6.13 -0.84
C VAL A 36 -12.01 5.83 -2.27
N LEU A 37 -11.07 6.62 -2.80
CA LEU A 37 -10.38 6.35 -4.06
C LEU A 37 -8.87 6.39 -3.81
N MET A 38 -8.19 5.28 -4.07
CA MET A 38 -6.74 5.14 -3.97
C MET A 38 -6.15 4.84 -5.35
N GLU A 39 -5.53 5.85 -5.97
CA GLU A 39 -4.80 5.72 -7.22
C GLU A 39 -3.34 5.30 -6.95
N ASN A 40 -2.79 4.44 -7.81
CA ASN A 40 -1.39 4.04 -7.75
C ASN A 40 -0.95 3.44 -9.09
N VAL A 41 0.36 3.32 -9.28
CA VAL A 41 0.96 2.65 -10.43
C VAL A 41 0.72 1.13 -10.38
N VAL A 42 0.69 0.50 -11.56
CA VAL A 42 0.47 -0.95 -11.73
C VAL A 42 1.50 -1.81 -10.97
N ASP A 43 2.69 -1.27 -10.71
CA ASP A 43 3.72 -1.95 -9.91
C ASP A 43 3.26 -2.31 -8.49
N LEU A 44 2.24 -1.65 -7.94
CA LEU A 44 1.63 -2.02 -6.66
C LEU A 44 1.09 -3.47 -6.66
N LEU A 45 0.58 -3.92 -7.81
CA LEU A 45 0.08 -5.28 -8.02
C LEU A 45 1.21 -6.29 -8.28
N LYS A 46 2.40 -5.83 -8.70
CA LYS A 46 3.55 -6.68 -9.04
C LYS A 46 4.52 -6.85 -7.87
N PHE A 47 4.74 -5.77 -7.11
CA PHE A 47 5.70 -5.73 -6.00
C PHE A 47 5.32 -6.70 -4.89
N SER A 48 6.30 -7.47 -4.38
CA SER A 48 6.11 -8.50 -3.34
C SER A 48 4.87 -9.39 -3.61
N LYS A 49 4.74 -9.88 -4.85
CA LYS A 49 3.59 -10.68 -5.32
C LYS A 49 2.23 -9.97 -5.07
N GLY A 50 2.17 -8.65 -5.22
CA GLY A 50 0.97 -7.84 -5.01
C GLY A 50 0.57 -7.64 -3.55
N PHE A 51 1.49 -7.82 -2.60
CA PHE A 51 1.20 -7.71 -1.17
C PHE A 51 0.55 -6.37 -0.80
N CYS A 52 1.13 -5.25 -1.23
CA CYS A 52 0.65 -3.92 -0.87
C CYS A 52 -0.79 -3.67 -1.33
N ALA A 53 -1.16 -4.15 -2.52
CA ALA A 53 -2.53 -4.06 -3.01
C ALA A 53 -3.50 -4.93 -2.21
N ARG A 54 -3.13 -6.19 -1.91
CA ARG A 54 -3.95 -7.07 -1.06
C ARG A 54 -4.15 -6.48 0.34
N TYR A 55 -3.10 -5.90 0.90
CA TYR A 55 -3.14 -5.20 2.19
C TYR A 55 -4.12 -4.02 2.16
N ALA A 56 -4.05 -3.18 1.13
CA ALA A 56 -4.96 -2.05 0.97
C ALA A 56 -6.43 -2.49 0.89
N VAL A 57 -6.73 -3.50 0.07
CA VAL A 57 -8.09 -4.04 -0.06
C VAL A 57 -8.57 -4.65 1.26
N ALA A 58 -7.73 -5.43 1.93
CA ALA A 58 -8.08 -6.03 3.22
C ALA A 58 -8.41 -4.97 4.30
N ARG A 59 -7.71 -3.82 4.31
CA ARG A 59 -7.99 -2.70 5.23
C ARG A 59 -9.26 -1.94 4.91
N LEU A 60 -9.71 -1.91 3.66
CA LEU A 60 -10.89 -1.15 3.22
C LEU A 60 -12.19 -1.98 3.25
N VAL A 61 -12.09 -3.31 3.25
CA VAL A 61 -13.25 -4.23 3.25
C VAL A 61 -13.56 -4.79 4.65
N ALA A 62 -12.59 -4.81 5.56
CA ALA A 62 -12.77 -5.27 6.94
C ALA A 62 -13.65 -4.32 7.77
#